data_AF-A0A5C8NNJ5-F1
#
_entry.id   AF-A0A5C8NNJ5-F1
#
_cell.length_a   1.000
_cell.length_b   1.000
_cell.length_c   1.000
_cell.angle_alpha   90.00
_cell.angle_beta   90.00
_cell.angle_gamma   90.00
#
_symmetry.space_group_name_H-M   'P 1'
#
loop_
_entity.id
_entity.type
_entity.pdbx_description
1 polymer ?
#
loop_
_entity_poly.entity_id
_entity_poly.type
_entity_poly.pdbx_seq_one_letter_code
_entity_poly.pdbx_strand_id
1 'polypeptide(L)'
;MRELLGELEGRLGVREGFLSDLREDPNDWSFLVRVQVFVESALGHMVLAELGRPELAKFVGALHLGGQNGLGELAFALNLLTAEERAFVKELSGLRNRFAHRIENIDRTLTEYVRSLTPHERREQMNAIMLLKDASPALSREYWESGPLVDVLAKSARELIWWGLAIFSGAILVNTVRADDKHLRQKAAEMRAGFFESTGDRSLIELLSLSPGEMGMEKVAAGEPVPAPAARAPGGDSSK
;
A
#
# COMPACT_ATOMS: atom_id res chain seq x y z
N MET A 1 0.16 -9.69 -15.29
CA MET A 1 0.21 -9.64 -13.81
C MET A 1 0.26 -11.03 -13.20
N ARG A 2 -0.75 -11.89 -13.40
CA ARG A 2 -0.79 -13.26 -12.84
C ARG A 2 0.49 -14.08 -13.05
N GLU A 3 1.04 -14.08 -14.25
CA GLU A 3 2.28 -14.79 -14.60
C GLU A 3 3.50 -14.32 -13.77
N LEU A 4 3.68 -13.01 -13.59
CA LEU A 4 4.80 -12.47 -12.81
C LEU A 4 4.65 -12.75 -11.32
N LEU A 5 3.41 -12.67 -10.80
CA LEU A 5 3.13 -13.01 -9.41
C LEU A 5 3.42 -14.50 -9.16
N GLY A 6 3.01 -15.39 -10.07
CA GLY A 6 3.32 -16.82 -10.00
C GLY A 6 4.82 -17.13 -10.06
N GLU A 7 5.57 -16.41 -10.90
CA GLU A 7 7.03 -16.54 -10.95
C GLU A 7 7.69 -16.14 -9.62
N LEU A 8 7.27 -15.01 -9.02
CA LEU A 8 7.79 -14.60 -7.72
C LEU A 8 7.39 -15.58 -6.62
N GLU A 9 6.15 -16.06 -6.61
CA GLU A 9 5.67 -17.10 -5.69
C GLU A 9 6.54 -18.36 -5.77
N GLY A 10 6.82 -18.82 -6.99
CA GLY A 10 7.70 -19.97 -7.24
C GLY A 10 9.12 -19.77 -6.71
N ARG A 11 9.70 -18.57 -6.91
CA ARG A 11 11.04 -18.21 -6.39
C ARG A 11 11.09 -18.18 -4.87
N LEU A 12 10.01 -17.77 -4.22
CA LEU A 12 9.90 -17.73 -2.77
C LEU A 12 9.51 -19.09 -2.17
N GLY A 13 9.24 -20.10 -3.00
CA GLY A 13 8.84 -21.42 -2.55
C GLY A 13 7.46 -21.45 -1.91
N VAL A 14 6.61 -20.45 -2.19
CA VAL A 14 5.20 -20.46 -1.76
C VAL A 14 4.33 -21.10 -2.84
N ARG A 15 3.13 -21.54 -2.44
CA ARG A 15 2.18 -22.16 -3.37
C ARG A 15 1.72 -21.15 -4.43
N GLU A 16 1.61 -21.60 -5.68
CA GLU A 16 1.00 -20.82 -6.76
C GLU A 16 -0.42 -20.36 -6.38
N GLY A 17 -0.70 -19.08 -6.65
CA GLY A 17 -1.95 -18.43 -6.30
C GLY A 17 -1.99 -17.90 -4.87
N PHE A 18 -0.90 -17.99 -4.09
CA PHE A 18 -0.82 -17.49 -2.72
C PHE A 18 -1.28 -16.02 -2.61
N LEU A 19 -0.82 -15.13 -3.49
CA LEU A 19 -1.18 -13.71 -3.50
C LEU A 19 -2.63 -13.49 -3.91
N SER A 20 -3.18 -14.37 -4.75
CA SER A 20 -4.61 -14.31 -5.10
C SER A 20 -5.46 -14.71 -3.88
N ASP A 21 -5.10 -15.79 -3.20
CA ASP A 21 -5.79 -16.24 -1.99
C ASP A 21 -5.60 -15.27 -0.82
N LEU A 22 -4.46 -14.57 -0.78
CA LEU A 22 -4.19 -13.54 0.22
C LEU A 22 -5.17 -12.37 0.09
N ARG A 23 -5.52 -11.97 -1.14
CA ARG A 23 -6.51 -10.91 -1.38
C ARG A 23 -7.85 -11.24 -0.72
N GLU A 24 -8.26 -12.50 -0.82
CA GLU A 24 -9.55 -13.02 -0.34
C GLU A 24 -9.54 -13.43 1.14
N ASP A 25 -8.45 -13.17 1.88
CA ASP A 25 -8.34 -13.56 3.30
C ASP A 25 -9.47 -12.91 4.12
N PRO A 26 -10.34 -13.66 4.82
CA PRO A 26 -11.50 -13.06 5.51
C PRO A 26 -11.11 -12.14 6.68
N ASN A 27 -9.86 -12.19 7.16
CA ASN A 27 -9.41 -11.45 8.32
C ASN A 27 -8.31 -10.45 7.93
N ASP A 28 -8.56 -9.16 8.19
CA ASP A 28 -7.65 -8.06 7.85
C ASP A 28 -6.31 -8.12 8.61
N TRP A 29 -6.31 -8.66 9.84
CA TRP A 29 -5.10 -8.87 10.62
C TRP A 29 -4.21 -9.96 10.00
N SER A 30 -4.79 -11.12 9.66
CA SER A 30 -4.12 -12.21 8.97
C SER A 30 -3.57 -11.75 7.62
N PHE A 31 -4.40 -11.04 6.84
CA PHE A 31 -4.00 -10.43 5.58
C PHE A 31 -2.73 -9.60 5.74
N LEU A 32 -2.71 -8.63 6.65
CA LEU A 32 -1.55 -7.74 6.84
C LEU A 32 -0.29 -8.48 7.30
N VAL A 33 -0.42 -9.43 8.22
CA VAL A 33 0.71 -10.23 8.69
C VAL A 33 1.33 -11.01 7.53
N ARG A 34 0.48 -11.64 6.69
CA ARG A 34 0.92 -12.43 5.54
C ARG A 34 1.52 -11.55 4.44
N VAL A 35 0.95 -10.36 4.18
CA VAL A 35 1.54 -9.36 3.26
C VAL A 35 2.95 -9.00 3.73
N GLN A 36 3.15 -8.72 5.02
CA GLN A 36 4.47 -8.37 5.52
C GLN A 36 5.47 -9.52 5.39
N VAL A 37 5.11 -10.73 5.81
CA VAL A 37 6.00 -11.90 5.70
C VAL A 37 6.40 -12.15 4.25
N PHE A 38 5.45 -11.97 3.31
CA PHE A 38 5.73 -12.08 1.89
C PHE A 38 6.74 -11.02 1.43
N VAL A 39 6.50 -9.74 1.79
CA VAL A 39 7.39 -8.63 1.42
C VAL A 39 8.79 -8.79 2.04
N GLU A 40 8.89 -9.20 3.29
CA GLU A 40 10.17 -9.50 3.97
C GLU A 40 10.94 -10.59 3.22
N SER A 41 10.26 -11.68 2.87
CA SER A 41 10.88 -12.81 2.15
C SER A 41 11.34 -12.39 0.76
N ALA A 42 10.49 -11.66 0.02
CA ALA A 42 10.78 -11.20 -1.33
C ALA A 42 11.95 -10.21 -1.36
N LEU A 43 11.95 -9.26 -0.43
CA LEU A 43 13.01 -8.26 -0.31
C LEU A 43 14.33 -8.90 0.15
N GLY A 44 14.27 -9.86 1.08
CA GLY A 44 15.43 -10.60 1.56
C GLY A 44 16.09 -11.41 0.45
N HIS A 45 15.28 -12.06 -0.38
CA HIS A 45 15.76 -12.76 -1.57
C HIS A 45 16.43 -11.80 -2.56
N MET A 46 15.86 -10.62 -2.77
CA MET A 46 16.46 -9.59 -3.63
C MET A 46 17.81 -9.09 -3.11
N VAL A 47 17.89 -8.78 -1.82
CA VAL A 47 19.15 -8.36 -1.19
C VAL A 47 20.21 -9.47 -1.28
N LEU A 48 19.86 -10.72 -1.02
CA LEU A 48 20.82 -11.83 -1.11
C LEU A 48 21.29 -12.08 -2.54
N ALA A 49 20.40 -11.92 -3.53
CA ALA A 49 20.75 -12.03 -4.93
C ALA A 49 21.75 -10.94 -5.35
N GLU A 50 21.56 -9.71 -4.89
CA GLU A 50 22.48 -8.59 -5.14
C GLU A 50 23.84 -8.80 -4.45
N LEU A 51 23.83 -9.21 -3.18
CA LEU A 51 25.08 -9.42 -2.44
C LEU A 51 25.90 -10.57 -3.01
N GLY A 52 25.26 -11.62 -3.56
CA GLY A 52 25.95 -12.79 -4.10
C GLY A 52 26.69 -13.61 -3.04
N ARG A 53 26.30 -13.49 -1.77
CA ARG A 53 26.93 -14.11 -0.60
C ARG A 53 25.93 -14.99 0.14
N PRO A 54 25.74 -16.26 -0.27
CA PRO A 54 24.72 -17.14 0.33
C PRO A 54 24.93 -17.37 1.83
N GLU A 55 26.16 -17.23 2.34
CA GLU A 55 26.46 -17.32 3.77
C GLU A 55 25.79 -16.23 4.61
N LEU A 56 25.36 -15.12 3.99
CA LEU A 56 24.63 -14.04 4.66
C LEU A 56 23.12 -14.32 4.80
N ALA A 57 22.61 -15.43 4.25
CA ALA A 57 21.18 -15.73 4.23
C ALA A 57 20.53 -15.67 5.62
N LYS A 58 21.18 -16.25 6.62
CA LYS A 58 20.69 -16.23 8.02
C LYS A 58 20.68 -14.82 8.60
N PHE A 59 21.67 -14.00 8.27
CA PHE A 59 21.74 -12.62 8.75
C PHE A 59 20.65 -11.76 8.10
N VAL A 60 20.54 -11.81 6.77
CA VAL A 60 19.53 -11.05 6.02
C VAL A 60 18.12 -11.47 6.43
N GLY A 61 17.86 -12.78 6.58
CA GLY A 61 16.56 -13.29 7.02
C GLY A 61 16.19 -12.97 8.47
N ALA A 62 17.13 -12.47 9.28
CA ALA A 62 16.87 -12.01 10.64
C ALA A 62 16.55 -10.51 10.72
N LEU A 63 16.71 -9.76 9.63
CA LEU A 63 16.37 -8.35 9.58
C LEU A 63 14.84 -8.16 9.49
N HIS A 64 14.30 -7.29 10.32
CA HIS A 64 12.90 -6.87 10.20
C HIS A 64 12.70 -6.00 8.96
N LEU A 65 11.47 -5.95 8.41
CA LEU A 65 11.18 -5.15 7.22
C LEU A 65 11.56 -3.67 7.37
N GLY A 66 11.16 -3.08 8.49
CA GLY A 66 11.32 -1.65 8.76
C GLY A 66 12.34 -1.33 9.87
N GLY A 67 12.41 -0.05 10.21
CA GLY A 67 13.39 0.51 11.14
C GLY A 67 14.66 1.02 10.44
N GLN A 68 15.46 1.83 11.14
CA GLN A 68 16.64 2.49 10.57
C GLN A 68 17.72 1.52 10.06
N ASN A 69 17.78 0.32 10.66
CA ASN A 69 18.70 -0.75 10.27
C ASN A 69 17.94 -1.97 9.71
N GLY A 70 16.73 -1.75 9.22
CA GLY A 70 15.87 -2.80 8.67
C GLY A 70 16.23 -3.18 7.25
N LEU A 71 15.56 -4.22 6.76
CA LEU A 71 15.75 -4.76 5.43
C LEU A 71 15.41 -3.74 4.32
N GLY A 72 14.38 -2.92 4.53
CA GLY A 72 14.02 -1.82 3.62
C GLY A 72 15.12 -0.78 3.43
N GLU A 73 15.79 -0.39 4.52
CA GLU A 73 16.87 0.59 4.48
C GLU A 73 18.13 0.00 3.84
N LEU A 74 18.44 -1.28 4.12
CA LEU A 74 19.53 -1.98 3.45
C LEU A 74 19.29 -2.08 1.94
N ALA A 75 18.09 -2.49 1.51
CA ALA A 75 17.76 -2.61 0.09
C ALA A 75 17.84 -1.24 -0.63
N PHE A 76 17.38 -0.18 0.03
CA PHE A 76 17.51 1.18 -0.51
C PHE A 76 18.97 1.64 -0.60
N ALA A 77 19.79 1.39 0.42
CA ALA A 77 21.21 1.73 0.41
C ALA A 77 22.00 0.98 -0.69
N LEU A 78 21.54 -0.20 -1.08
CA LEU A 78 22.06 -0.98 -2.21
C LEU A 78 21.49 -0.51 -3.57
N ASN A 79 20.70 0.56 -3.62
CA ASN A 79 20.01 1.07 -4.81
C ASN A 79 19.03 0.07 -5.46
N LEU A 80 18.50 -0.88 -4.67
CA LEU A 80 17.53 -1.87 -5.16
C LEU A 80 16.08 -1.36 -5.09
N LEU A 81 15.85 -0.28 -4.34
CA LEU A 81 14.55 0.38 -4.18
C LEU A 81 14.62 1.84 -4.63
N THR A 82 13.55 2.34 -5.24
CA THR A 82 13.33 3.79 -5.40
C THR A 82 12.84 4.43 -4.09
N ALA A 83 12.71 5.76 -4.09
CA ALA A 83 12.19 6.49 -2.94
C ALA A 83 10.74 6.10 -2.63
N GLU A 84 9.91 5.90 -3.65
CA GLU A 84 8.52 5.49 -3.54
C GLU A 84 8.39 4.06 -3.01
N GLU A 85 9.21 3.14 -3.53
CA GLU A 85 9.29 1.75 -3.07
C GLU A 85 9.76 1.65 -1.61
N ARG A 86 10.74 2.47 -1.22
CA ARG A 86 11.14 2.60 0.19
C ARG A 86 10.01 3.15 1.05
N ALA A 87 9.27 4.16 0.57
CA ALA A 87 8.12 4.72 1.29
C ALA A 87 7.03 3.67 1.51
N PHE A 88 6.72 2.87 0.48
CA PHE A 88 5.83 1.71 0.57
C PHE A 88 6.26 0.73 1.66
N VAL A 89 7.54 0.30 1.64
CA VAL A 89 8.09 -0.64 2.63
C VAL A 89 8.00 -0.08 4.06
N LYS A 90 8.35 1.20 4.22
CA LYS A 90 8.28 1.89 5.51
C LYS A 90 6.84 1.98 6.02
N GLU A 91 5.91 2.32 5.14
CA GLU A 91 4.49 2.44 5.51
C GLU A 91 3.88 1.09 5.85
N LEU A 92 4.18 0.04 5.08
CA LEU A 92 3.71 -1.31 5.36
C LEU A 92 4.20 -1.81 6.74
N SER A 93 5.47 -1.57 7.06
CA SER A 93 6.01 -1.88 8.39
C SER A 93 5.33 -1.05 9.49
N GLY A 94 5.06 0.23 9.23
CA GLY A 94 4.31 1.11 10.13
C GLY A 94 2.88 0.62 10.36
N LEU A 95 2.20 0.18 9.30
CA LEU A 95 0.84 -0.34 9.34
C LEU A 95 0.76 -1.59 10.21
N ARG A 96 1.69 -2.54 10.07
CA ARG A 96 1.76 -3.70 10.97
C ARG A 96 2.01 -3.30 12.43
N ASN A 97 2.86 -2.31 12.68
CA ASN A 97 3.13 -1.86 14.05
C ASN A 97 1.92 -1.17 14.70
N ARG A 98 1.13 -0.41 13.93
CA ARG A 98 -0.07 0.30 14.45
C ARG A 98 -1.31 -0.59 14.48
N PHE A 99 -1.43 -1.49 13.52
CA PHE A 99 -2.57 -2.38 13.35
C PHE A 99 -2.31 -3.75 13.98
N ALA A 100 -1.44 -4.56 13.38
CA ALA A 100 -1.30 -5.98 13.74
C ALA A 100 -0.55 -6.26 15.05
N HIS A 101 0.22 -5.30 15.56
CA HIS A 101 0.94 -5.45 16.84
C HIS A 101 0.10 -5.21 18.09
N ARG A 102 -1.06 -4.57 17.93
CA ARG A 102 -1.98 -4.27 19.02
C ARG A 102 -3.03 -5.37 19.02
N ILE A 103 -3.02 -6.19 20.06
CA ILE A 103 -3.91 -7.35 20.17
C ILE A 103 -5.39 -6.94 20.10
N GLU A 104 -5.71 -5.71 20.51
CA GLU A 104 -7.04 -5.12 20.46
C GLU A 104 -7.55 -4.95 19.02
N ASN A 105 -6.67 -4.99 18.02
CA ASN A 105 -7.03 -4.88 16.61
C ASN A 105 -7.20 -6.24 15.91
N ILE A 106 -7.14 -7.38 16.63
CA ILE A 106 -7.23 -8.71 16.00
C ILE A 106 -8.56 -8.92 15.23
N ASP A 107 -9.64 -8.31 15.74
CA ASP A 107 -10.98 -8.32 15.12
C ASP A 107 -11.31 -7.01 14.42
N ARG A 108 -10.38 -6.05 14.40
CA ARG A 108 -10.58 -4.75 13.76
C ARG A 108 -10.43 -4.91 12.24
N THR A 109 -11.22 -4.16 11.49
CA THR A 109 -11.11 -4.09 10.03
C THR A 109 -10.18 -2.96 9.57
N LEU A 110 -9.61 -3.11 8.38
CA LEU A 110 -8.88 -2.05 7.67
C LEU A 110 -9.78 -0.83 7.40
N THR A 111 -11.07 -1.05 7.17
CA THR A 111 -12.05 0.03 7.01
C THR A 111 -12.16 0.87 8.28
N GLU A 112 -12.31 0.25 9.44
CA GLU A 112 -12.35 0.96 10.74
C GLU A 112 -11.01 1.63 11.06
N TYR A 113 -9.90 1.04 10.63
CA TYR A 113 -8.58 1.65 10.75
C TYR A 113 -8.47 2.93 9.91
N VAL A 114 -8.75 2.87 8.61
CA VAL A 114 -8.64 4.02 7.70
C VAL A 114 -9.58 5.18 8.09
N ARG A 115 -10.79 4.87 8.57
CA ARG A 115 -11.72 5.88 9.09
C ARG A 115 -11.22 6.57 10.36
N SER A 116 -10.41 5.89 11.17
CA SER A 116 -9.86 6.47 12.40
C SER A 116 -8.67 7.41 12.17
N LEU A 117 -8.05 7.36 10.99
CA LEU A 117 -6.92 8.22 10.65
C LEU A 117 -7.36 9.67 10.44
N THR A 118 -6.51 10.61 10.84
CA THR A 118 -6.67 12.01 10.44
C THR A 118 -6.54 12.16 8.91
N PRO A 119 -7.08 13.22 8.30
CA PRO A 119 -6.95 13.44 6.85
C PRO A 119 -5.50 13.43 6.36
N HIS A 120 -4.59 14.04 7.14
CA HIS A 120 -3.16 14.05 6.84
C HIS A 120 -2.54 12.65 6.88
N GLU A 121 -2.75 11.90 7.97
CA GLU A 121 -2.25 10.52 8.06
C GLU A 121 -2.81 9.64 6.94
N ARG A 122 -4.09 9.76 6.62
CA ARG A 122 -4.71 8.98 5.56
C ARG A 122 -4.05 9.26 4.22
N ARG A 123 -3.85 10.53 3.86
CA ARG A 123 -3.20 10.93 2.61
C ARG A 123 -1.78 10.36 2.51
N GLU A 124 -0.96 10.58 3.54
CA GLU A 124 0.41 10.08 3.57
C GLU A 124 0.47 8.56 3.43
N GLN A 125 -0.37 7.84 4.17
CA GLN A 125 -0.43 6.38 4.10
C GLN A 125 -0.89 5.88 2.73
N MET A 126 -1.94 6.47 2.16
CA MET A 126 -2.47 6.04 0.86
C MET A 126 -1.46 6.31 -0.27
N ASN A 127 -0.76 7.45 -0.25
CA ASN A 127 0.28 7.75 -1.22
C ASN A 127 1.39 6.70 -1.19
N ALA A 128 1.88 6.37 0.01
CA ALA A 128 2.93 5.37 0.17
C ALA A 128 2.48 3.97 -0.23
N ILE A 129 1.27 3.53 0.19
CA ILE A 129 0.73 2.21 -0.14
C ILE A 129 0.52 2.04 -1.65
N MET A 130 0.12 3.10 -2.34
CA MET A 130 -0.14 3.07 -3.78
C MET A 130 1.11 3.35 -4.63
N LEU A 131 2.30 3.49 -4.02
CA LEU A 131 3.55 3.83 -4.71
C LEU A 131 3.43 5.12 -5.55
N LEU A 132 2.60 6.07 -5.11
CA LEU A 132 2.37 7.31 -5.82
C LEU A 132 3.45 8.31 -5.46
N LYS A 133 4.15 8.81 -6.50
CA LYS A 133 5.01 9.98 -6.37
C LYS A 133 4.13 11.22 -6.34
N ASP A 134 4.16 11.96 -5.23
CA ASP A 134 3.45 13.23 -5.05
C ASP A 134 2.02 13.17 -5.60
N ALA A 135 1.14 12.38 -4.95
CA ALA A 135 -0.25 12.20 -5.41
C ALA A 135 -0.82 13.53 -5.89
N SER A 136 -1.24 13.50 -7.16
CA SER A 136 -1.41 14.68 -8.01
C SER A 136 -1.97 15.86 -7.22
N PRO A 137 -1.42 17.08 -7.38
CA PRO A 137 -2.00 18.30 -6.81
C PRO A 137 -3.48 18.51 -7.22
N ALA A 138 -3.99 17.71 -8.17
CA ALA A 138 -5.41 17.61 -8.53
C ALA A 138 -6.33 17.16 -7.39
N LEU A 139 -5.86 16.32 -6.44
CA LEU A 139 -6.66 15.98 -5.27
C LEU A 139 -6.44 17.05 -4.20
N SER A 140 -7.27 18.09 -4.24
CA SER A 140 -7.23 19.19 -3.29
C SER A 140 -7.32 18.67 -1.84
N ARG A 141 -6.81 19.45 -0.88
CA ARG A 141 -6.95 19.17 0.55
C ARG A 141 -8.42 18.88 0.93
N GLU A 142 -9.32 19.64 0.34
CA GLU A 142 -10.77 19.54 0.49
C GLU A 142 -11.31 18.18 0.00
N TYR A 143 -10.73 17.60 -1.04
CA TYR A 143 -11.10 16.29 -1.54
C TYR A 143 -10.73 15.16 -0.56
N TRP A 144 -9.54 15.25 0.07
CA TRP A 144 -9.09 14.31 1.12
C TRP A 144 -9.89 14.40 2.42
N GLU A 145 -10.49 15.57 2.67
CA GLU A 145 -11.34 15.84 3.82
C GLU A 145 -12.82 15.52 3.54
N SER A 146 -13.19 15.27 2.27
CA SER A 146 -14.56 14.92 1.90
C SER A 146 -14.96 13.53 2.38
N GLY A 147 -16.11 13.43 3.05
CA GLY A 147 -16.65 12.16 3.59
C GLY A 147 -16.71 11.01 2.57
N PRO A 148 -17.20 11.22 1.33
CA PRO A 148 -17.32 10.13 0.35
C PRO A 148 -15.99 9.51 -0.08
N LEU A 149 -14.92 10.31 -0.25
CA LEU A 149 -13.60 9.74 -0.55
C LEU A 149 -13.08 8.91 0.61
N VAL A 150 -13.27 9.38 1.85
CA VAL A 150 -12.89 8.60 3.04
C VAL A 150 -13.53 7.21 3.01
N ASP A 151 -14.81 7.16 2.70
CA ASP A 151 -15.56 5.91 2.67
C ASP A 151 -15.12 5.00 1.54
N VAL A 152 -14.83 5.54 0.35
CA VAL A 152 -14.28 4.76 -0.76
C VAL A 152 -12.90 4.20 -0.39
N LEU A 153 -11.99 5.03 0.11
CA LEU A 153 -10.65 4.59 0.54
C LEU A 153 -10.72 3.55 1.67
N ALA A 154 -11.62 3.74 2.64
CA ALA A 154 -11.77 2.81 3.75
C ALA A 154 -12.35 1.47 3.31
N LYS A 155 -13.35 1.46 2.41
CA LYS A 155 -13.92 0.22 1.86
C LYS A 155 -12.96 -0.51 0.93
N SER A 156 -12.07 0.22 0.26
CA SER A 156 -11.10 -0.33 -0.68
C SER A 156 -9.70 -0.53 -0.10
N ALA A 157 -9.48 -0.28 1.20
CA ALA A 157 -8.15 -0.25 1.81
C ALA A 157 -7.32 -1.52 1.54
N ARG A 158 -7.95 -2.69 1.68
CA ARG A 158 -7.37 -3.99 1.36
C ARG A 158 -6.93 -4.09 -0.10
N GLU A 159 -7.82 -3.71 -1.00
CA GLU A 159 -7.56 -3.72 -2.44
C GLU A 159 -6.39 -2.82 -2.80
N LEU A 160 -6.33 -1.62 -2.21
CA LEU A 160 -5.21 -0.70 -2.41
C LEU A 160 -3.88 -1.28 -1.94
N ILE A 161 -3.85 -1.92 -0.77
CA ILE A 161 -2.66 -2.62 -0.26
C ILE A 161 -2.25 -3.75 -1.19
N TRP A 162 -3.22 -4.54 -1.66
CA TRP A 162 -2.95 -5.65 -2.57
C TRP A 162 -2.40 -5.17 -3.92
N TRP A 163 -2.94 -4.08 -4.48
CA TRP A 163 -2.39 -3.48 -5.70
C TRP A 163 -0.98 -2.94 -5.49
N GLY A 164 -0.75 -2.21 -4.38
CA GLY A 164 0.59 -1.77 -3.97
C GLY A 164 1.58 -2.93 -3.90
N LEU A 165 1.18 -4.03 -3.26
CA LEU A 165 1.96 -5.26 -3.18
C LEU A 165 2.23 -5.87 -4.56
N ALA A 166 1.24 -5.93 -5.45
CA ALA A 166 1.40 -6.51 -6.77
C ALA A 166 2.40 -5.72 -7.63
N ILE A 167 2.34 -4.39 -7.57
CA ILE A 167 3.29 -3.50 -8.27
C ILE A 167 4.70 -3.68 -7.70
N PHE A 168 4.82 -3.63 -6.37
CA PHE A 168 6.09 -3.80 -5.67
C PHE A 168 6.73 -5.18 -5.95
N SER A 169 5.91 -6.23 -6.02
CA SER A 169 6.33 -7.58 -6.41
C SER A 169 6.92 -7.61 -7.83
N GLY A 170 6.29 -6.89 -8.77
CA GLY A 170 6.83 -6.70 -10.11
C GLY A 170 8.21 -6.03 -10.11
N ALA A 171 8.39 -4.99 -9.29
CA ALA A 171 9.68 -4.31 -9.14
C ALA A 171 10.76 -5.22 -8.55
N ILE A 172 10.43 -6.02 -7.53
CA ILE A 172 11.36 -7.02 -6.99
C ILE A 172 11.76 -8.03 -8.07
N LEU A 173 10.82 -8.49 -8.88
CA LEU A 173 11.11 -9.45 -9.94
C LEU A 173 12.08 -8.88 -10.99
N VAL A 174 11.89 -7.62 -11.42
CA VAL A 174 12.84 -6.93 -12.33
C VAL A 174 14.26 -6.95 -11.79
N ASN A 175 14.41 -6.65 -10.49
CA ASN A 175 15.70 -6.53 -9.83
C ASN A 175 16.33 -7.90 -9.48
N THR A 176 15.52 -8.94 -9.27
CA THR A 176 16.01 -10.30 -8.94
C THR A 176 16.32 -11.16 -10.15
N VAL A 177 15.66 -10.92 -11.28
CA VAL A 177 15.98 -11.60 -12.54
C VAL A 177 17.35 -11.11 -13.00
N ARG A 178 18.35 -12.02 -12.95
CA ARG A 178 19.69 -11.80 -13.50
C ARG A 178 19.58 -11.36 -14.97
N ALA A 179 20.61 -10.69 -15.47
CA ALA A 179 20.68 -10.07 -16.80
C ALA A 179 20.34 -10.98 -18.00
N ASP A 180 20.21 -12.29 -17.80
CA ASP A 180 20.09 -13.29 -18.86
C ASP A 180 18.65 -13.54 -19.32
N ASP A 181 17.61 -13.22 -18.53
CA ASP A 181 16.21 -13.34 -18.95
C ASP A 181 15.63 -11.98 -19.36
N LYS A 182 16.01 -11.54 -20.56
CA LYS A 182 15.56 -10.27 -21.16
C LYS A 182 14.03 -10.19 -21.29
N HIS A 183 13.35 -11.31 -21.51
CA HIS A 183 11.90 -11.34 -21.71
C HIS A 183 11.14 -11.05 -20.43
N LEU A 184 11.51 -11.68 -19.31
CA LEU A 184 10.93 -11.41 -18.00
C LEU A 184 11.22 -9.97 -17.54
N ARG A 185 12.45 -9.47 -17.76
CA ARG A 185 12.79 -8.07 -17.46
C ARG A 185 11.97 -7.08 -18.25
N GLN A 186 11.81 -7.31 -19.56
CA GLN A 186 11.02 -6.43 -20.41
C GLN A 186 9.54 -6.43 -20.01
N LYS A 187 8.92 -7.60 -19.79
CA LYS A 187 7.53 -7.69 -19.28
C LYS A 187 7.34 -6.97 -17.95
N ALA A 188 8.28 -7.10 -17.03
CA ALA A 188 8.17 -6.51 -15.71
C ALA A 188 8.45 -4.99 -15.73
N ALA A 189 9.35 -4.52 -16.62
CA ALA A 189 9.55 -3.10 -16.89
C ALA A 189 8.35 -2.45 -17.60
N GLU A 190 7.75 -3.13 -18.59
CA GLU A 190 6.53 -2.71 -19.27
C GLU A 190 5.34 -2.66 -18.31
N MET A 191 5.26 -3.58 -17.34
CA MET A 191 4.24 -3.51 -16.29
C MET A 191 4.47 -2.33 -15.36
N ARG A 192 5.72 -2.05 -14.99
CA ARG A 192 6.07 -0.88 -14.18
C ARG A 192 5.67 0.40 -14.91
N ALA A 193 6.09 0.56 -16.17
CA ALA A 193 5.78 1.74 -16.99
C ALA A 193 4.28 1.84 -17.32
N GLY A 194 3.68 0.76 -17.80
CA GLY A 194 2.27 0.69 -18.17
C GLY A 194 1.32 0.82 -16.99
N PHE A 195 1.71 0.44 -15.77
CA PHE A 195 0.93 0.76 -14.58
C PHE A 195 0.91 2.27 -14.35
N PHE A 196 2.06 2.95 -14.34
CA PHE A 196 2.13 4.41 -14.17
C PHE A 196 1.48 5.19 -15.33
N GLU A 197 1.53 4.68 -16.57
CA GLU A 197 0.86 5.30 -17.73
C GLU A 197 -0.65 5.03 -17.76
N SER A 198 -1.12 3.85 -17.33
CA SER A 198 -2.56 3.54 -17.25
C SER A 198 -3.25 4.15 -16.02
N THR A 199 -2.51 4.33 -14.92
CA THR A 199 -2.96 5.00 -13.70
C THR A 199 -2.73 6.50 -13.70
N GLY A 200 -1.82 6.98 -14.56
CA GLY A 200 -1.47 8.38 -14.70
C GLY A 200 -2.56 9.26 -15.30
N ASP A 201 -3.60 8.69 -15.90
CA ASP A 201 -4.67 9.51 -16.49
C ASP A 201 -6.12 8.99 -16.28
N ARG A 202 -6.34 7.70 -15.95
CA ARG A 202 -7.72 7.19 -15.83
C ARG A 202 -8.02 6.19 -14.72
N SER A 203 -7.18 5.21 -14.42
CA SER A 203 -7.69 4.08 -13.58
C SER A 203 -7.87 4.43 -12.10
N LEU A 204 -7.04 5.28 -11.51
CA LEU A 204 -7.19 5.71 -10.11
C LEU A 204 -8.35 6.70 -9.95
N ILE A 205 -8.54 7.57 -10.95
CA ILE A 205 -9.69 8.44 -11.06
C ILE A 205 -10.92 7.57 -11.33
N GLU A 206 -11.05 6.75 -12.36
CA GLU A 206 -12.20 5.84 -12.59
C GLU A 206 -12.50 4.90 -11.40
N LEU A 207 -11.50 4.41 -10.68
CA LEU A 207 -11.68 3.58 -9.47
C LEU A 207 -12.11 4.41 -8.23
N LEU A 208 -11.82 5.71 -8.21
CA LEU A 208 -12.28 6.70 -7.21
C LEU A 208 -13.41 7.63 -7.70
N SER A 209 -13.81 7.52 -8.97
CA SER A 209 -14.73 8.37 -9.72
C SER A 209 -15.93 7.55 -10.16
N LEU A 210 -16.59 6.97 -9.16
CA LEU A 210 -18.04 7.07 -9.18
C LEU A 210 -18.37 8.55 -9.39
N SER A 211 -19.17 8.85 -10.40
CA SER A 211 -19.47 10.24 -10.74
C SER A 211 -20.09 10.95 -9.51
N PRO A 212 -19.91 12.27 -9.33
CA PRO A 212 -20.57 13.01 -8.26
C PRO A 212 -22.09 12.81 -8.20
N GLY A 213 -22.72 12.49 -9.33
CA GLY A 213 -24.14 12.13 -9.44
C GLY A 213 -24.50 10.76 -8.85
N GLU A 214 -23.59 9.79 -8.90
CA GLU A 214 -23.78 8.46 -8.29
C GLU A 214 -23.52 8.47 -6.78
N MET A 215 -22.83 9.50 -6.26
CA MET A 215 -22.54 9.68 -4.83
C MET A 215 -23.49 10.65 -4.11
N GLY A 216 -24.56 11.13 -4.77
CA GLY A 216 -25.53 12.05 -4.17
C GLY A 216 -24.97 13.44 -3.84
N MET A 217 -23.89 13.86 -4.51
CA MET A 217 -23.13 15.09 -4.23
C MET A 217 -23.47 16.24 -5.21
N GLU A 218 -24.72 16.33 -5.68
CA GLU A 218 -25.17 17.40 -6.60
C GLU A 218 -24.99 18.81 -6.02
N LYS A 219 -24.98 18.95 -4.69
CA LYS A 219 -24.90 20.27 -4.04
C LYS A 219 -23.49 20.86 -3.93
N VAL A 220 -22.44 20.03 -4.01
CA VAL A 220 -21.05 20.51 -3.88
C VAL A 220 -20.51 21.05 -5.21
N ALA A 221 -20.95 20.49 -6.34
CA ALA A 221 -20.56 20.96 -7.67
C ALA A 221 -21.15 22.33 -8.05
N ALA A 222 -22.21 22.77 -7.37
CA ALA A 222 -22.91 24.03 -7.63
C ALA A 222 -22.29 25.27 -6.93
N GLY A 223 -21.22 25.10 -6.14
CA GLY A 223 -20.60 26.19 -5.39
C GLY A 223 -21.47 26.73 -4.25
N GLU A 224 -22.47 25.96 -3.80
CA GLU A 224 -23.24 26.33 -2.61
C GLU A 224 -22.37 26.11 -1.36
N PRO A 225 -22.29 27.10 -0.45
CA PRO A 225 -21.50 26.96 0.77
C PRO A 225 -22.05 25.81 1.61
N VAL A 226 -21.16 24.87 1.96
CA VAL A 226 -21.44 23.80 2.93
C VAL A 226 -21.86 24.47 4.24
N PRO A 227 -23.02 24.15 4.83
CA PRO A 227 -23.43 24.74 6.10
C PRO A 227 -22.38 24.43 7.15
N ALA A 228 -21.85 25.47 7.78
CA ALA A 228 -20.87 25.34 8.85
C ALA A 228 -21.40 24.37 9.92
N PRO A 229 -20.57 23.46 10.45
CA PRO A 229 -20.99 22.56 11.50
C PRO A 229 -21.54 23.39 12.66
N ALA A 230 -22.78 23.09 13.07
CA ALA A 230 -23.42 23.76 14.19
C ALA A 230 -22.48 23.72 15.39
N ALA A 231 -22.13 24.91 15.89
CA ALA A 231 -21.29 25.06 17.07
C ALA A 231 -21.84 24.16 18.18
N ARG A 232 -21.02 23.23 18.66
CA ARG A 232 -21.35 22.45 19.86
C ARG A 232 -21.64 23.45 20.97
N ALA A 233 -22.87 23.41 21.48
CA ALA A 233 -23.24 24.14 22.68
C ALA A 233 -22.26 23.79 23.81
N PRO A 234 -21.77 24.76 24.59
CA PRO A 234 -20.95 24.45 25.74
C PRO A 234 -21.79 23.63 26.73
N GLY A 235 -21.36 22.39 26.99
CA GLY A 235 -21.90 21.55 28.05
C GLY A 235 -21.62 22.22 29.39
N GLY A 236 -22.63 22.90 29.92
CA GLY A 236 -22.64 23.47 31.26
C GLY A 236 -22.85 22.37 32.30
N ASP A 237 -21.74 22.00 32.92
CA ASP A 237 -21.54 21.83 34.36
C ASP A 237 -22.57 21.04 35.19
N SER A 238 -22.19 19.80 35.50
CA SER A 238 -22.74 19.02 36.60
C SER A 238 -22.19 19.55 37.94
N SER A 239 -23.02 20.28 38.69
CA SER A 239 -22.90 20.44 40.14
C SER A 239 -24.27 20.68 40.77
N LYS A 240 -24.84 19.61 41.35
CA LYS A 240 -25.55 19.56 42.64
C LYS A 240 -25.92 18.12 42.97
#